data_AF-A0A9D0H1M3-F1
#
_entry.id   AF-A0A9D0H1M3-F1
#
_cell.length_a   1.000
_cell.length_b   1.000
_cell.length_c   1.000
_cell.angle_alpha   90.00
_cell.angle_beta   90.00
_cell.angle_gamma   90.00
#
_symmetry.space_group_name_H-M   'P 1'
#
loop_
_entity.id
_entity.type
_entity.pdbx_description
1 polymer ?
#
loop_
_entity_poly.entity_id
_entity_poly.type
_entity_poly.pdbx_seq_one_letter_code
_entity_poly.pdbx_strand_id
1 'polypeptide(L)'
;MSKIDTHKEIYLFLKGESDLGMEIISNIFFKQIHTASFNSLARNEEEKKELLMKFFLKLLQKREYILDLFANQNRGLSEYMRKMINRFLIDELNKARSESNFKKVSINESLIEKTINNPIELINEIEAYRLNELLEERLTDEDFKMLCYIIIENKKEKSEYEQKYFNDISKDALYKRVQRVKEKLRKIINEEHFAKDTVHYYLENILPTKCERR
;
A
#
# COMPACT_ATOMS: atom_id res chain seq x y z
N MET A 1 -14.83 33.93 -5.97
CA MET A 1 -14.31 32.56 -5.75
C MET A 1 -12.87 32.53 -6.23
N SER A 2 -11.93 32.15 -5.36
CA SER A 2 -10.53 31.96 -5.73
C SER A 2 -10.41 30.83 -6.77
N LYS A 3 -9.55 31.01 -7.77
CA LYS A 3 -9.30 29.99 -8.80
C LYS A 3 -8.45 28.89 -8.15
N ILE A 4 -9.00 27.69 -7.97
CA ILE A 4 -8.28 26.55 -7.39
C ILE A 4 -7.04 26.27 -8.25
N ASP A 5 -5.87 26.31 -7.62
CA ASP A 5 -4.62 25.95 -8.27
C ASP A 5 -4.46 24.42 -8.23
N THR A 6 -4.87 23.78 -9.31
CA THR A 6 -4.86 22.32 -9.43
C THR A 6 -3.45 21.73 -9.33
N HIS A 7 -2.42 22.47 -9.72
CA HIS A 7 -1.05 21.99 -9.56
C HIS A 7 -0.69 21.90 -8.08
N LYS A 8 -0.90 23.00 -7.36
CA LYS A 8 -0.62 23.10 -5.93
C LYS A 8 -1.38 22.04 -5.13
N GLU A 9 -2.68 21.89 -5.35
CA GLU A 9 -3.49 20.94 -4.58
C GLU A 9 -3.08 19.49 -4.84
N ILE A 10 -2.78 19.10 -6.08
CA ILE A 10 -2.25 17.75 -6.38
C ILE A 10 -0.90 17.55 -5.70
N TYR A 11 -0.03 18.57 -5.73
CA TYR A 11 1.29 18.47 -5.11
C TYR A 11 1.20 18.33 -3.58
N LEU A 12 0.30 19.10 -2.94
CA LEU A 12 0.02 18.98 -1.50
C LEU A 12 -0.60 17.63 -1.15
N PHE A 13 -1.51 17.10 -1.97
CA PHE A 13 -2.02 15.74 -1.79
C PHE A 13 -0.89 14.71 -1.79
N LEU A 14 0.04 14.80 -2.75
CA LEU A 14 1.20 13.91 -2.79
C LEU A 14 2.14 14.07 -1.59
N LYS A 15 2.06 15.18 -0.85
CA LYS A 15 2.74 15.37 0.44
C LYS A 15 1.93 14.92 1.66
N GLY A 16 0.68 14.48 1.46
CA GLY A 16 -0.25 14.17 2.55
C GLY A 16 -0.87 15.40 3.22
N GLU A 17 -0.86 16.56 2.55
CA GLU A 17 -1.25 17.86 3.12
C GLU A 17 -2.59 18.39 2.58
N SER A 18 -3.22 17.73 1.59
CA SER A 18 -4.49 18.19 0.99
C SER A 18 -5.36 17.05 0.45
N ASP A 19 -6.62 17.01 0.89
CA ASP A 19 -7.64 16.09 0.36
C ASP A 19 -8.17 16.55 -1.01
N LEU A 20 -8.11 17.86 -1.28
CA LEU A 20 -8.61 18.45 -2.53
C LEU A 20 -7.82 17.95 -3.75
N GLY A 21 -6.53 17.66 -3.58
CA GLY A 21 -5.72 17.05 -4.64
C GLY A 21 -6.18 15.64 -5.02
N MET A 22 -6.64 14.84 -4.05
CA MET A 22 -7.23 13.52 -4.30
C MET A 22 -8.51 13.65 -5.13
N GLU A 23 -9.38 14.59 -4.76
CA GLU A 23 -10.62 14.86 -5.49
C GLU A 23 -10.33 15.29 -6.93
N ILE A 24 -9.35 16.18 -7.12
CA ILE A 24 -8.93 16.62 -8.47
C ILE A 24 -8.43 15.44 -9.30
N ILE A 25 -7.58 14.58 -8.75
CA ILE A 25 -7.08 13.39 -9.46
C ILE A 25 -8.22 12.44 -9.81
N SER A 26 -9.12 12.19 -8.86
CA SER A 26 -10.30 11.32 -9.06
C SER A 26 -11.21 11.87 -10.15
N ASN A 27 -11.47 13.18 -10.15
CA ASN A 27 -12.23 13.87 -11.18
C ASN A 27 -11.57 13.77 -12.57
N ILE A 28 -10.24 13.85 -12.64
CA ILE A 28 -9.51 13.62 -13.89
C ILE A 28 -9.69 12.16 -14.33
N PHE A 29 -9.54 11.20 -13.41
CA PHE A 29 -9.67 9.77 -13.69
C PHE A 29 -11.05 9.42 -14.23
N PHE A 30 -12.12 9.81 -13.53
CA PHE A 30 -13.48 9.53 -13.96
C PHE A 30 -13.79 10.19 -15.31
N LYS A 31 -13.31 11.42 -15.56
CA LYS A 31 -13.44 12.03 -16.89
C LYS A 31 -12.77 11.20 -17.99
N GLN A 32 -11.62 10.59 -17.72
CA GLN A 32 -10.93 9.73 -18.70
C GLN A 32 -11.62 8.38 -18.89
N ILE A 33 -12.03 7.70 -17.81
CA ILE A 33 -12.67 6.38 -17.92
C ILE A 33 -14.04 6.46 -18.61
N HIS A 34 -14.73 7.60 -18.50
CA HIS A 34 -15.99 7.87 -19.20
C HIS A 34 -15.83 8.17 -20.70
N THR A 35 -14.61 8.29 -21.22
CA THR A 35 -14.41 8.45 -22.66
C THR A 35 -14.76 7.16 -23.41
N ALA A 36 -15.18 7.28 -24.67
CA ALA A 36 -15.56 6.14 -25.51
C ALA A 36 -14.46 5.05 -25.60
N SER A 37 -13.19 5.44 -25.45
CA SER A 37 -12.04 4.54 -25.53
C SER A 37 -11.87 3.62 -24.30
N PHE A 38 -12.38 4.01 -23.13
CA PHE A 38 -12.18 3.30 -21.86
C PHE A 38 -13.47 2.88 -21.16
N ASN A 39 -14.63 3.31 -21.66
CA ASN A 39 -15.93 3.02 -21.05
C ASN A 39 -16.24 1.52 -20.91
N SER A 40 -15.57 0.66 -21.69
CA SER A 40 -15.72 -0.80 -21.60
C SER A 40 -14.96 -1.44 -20.42
N LEU A 41 -14.08 -0.70 -19.74
CA LEU A 41 -13.26 -1.22 -18.64
C LEU A 41 -14.06 -1.45 -17.35
N ALA A 42 -15.14 -0.70 -17.15
CA ALA A 42 -15.97 -0.80 -15.97
C ALA A 42 -17.44 -0.54 -16.31
N ARG A 43 -18.31 -1.46 -15.91
CA ARG A 43 -19.74 -1.52 -16.22
C ARG A 43 -20.60 -0.80 -15.19
N ASN A 44 -20.08 -0.61 -13.98
CA ASN A 44 -20.78 0.03 -12.86
C ASN A 44 -19.82 0.95 -12.08
N GLU A 45 -20.34 1.69 -11.10
CA GLU A 45 -19.55 2.63 -10.30
C GLU A 45 -18.55 1.94 -9.36
N GLU A 46 -18.82 0.73 -8.90
CA GLU A 46 -17.92 -0.03 -8.02
C GLU A 46 -16.65 -0.47 -8.76
N GLU A 47 -16.79 -1.03 -9.96
CA GLU A 47 -15.66 -1.40 -10.82
C GLU A 47 -14.78 -0.18 -11.18
N LYS A 48 -15.40 0.99 -11.38
CA LYS A 48 -14.64 2.23 -11.61
C LYS A 48 -13.86 2.67 -10.38
N LYS A 49 -14.46 2.55 -9.19
CA LYS A 49 -13.76 2.81 -7.92
C LYS A 49 -12.60 1.85 -7.73
N GLU A 50 -12.77 0.56 -8.05
CA GLU A 50 -11.68 -0.42 -7.98
C GLU A 50 -10.51 -0.03 -8.90
N LEU A 51 -10.80 0.36 -10.15
CA LEU A 51 -9.76 0.82 -11.07
C LEU A 51 -9.09 2.13 -10.61
N LEU A 52 -9.86 3.04 -10.01
CA LEU A 52 -9.32 4.26 -9.40
C LEU A 52 -8.36 3.92 -8.25
N MET A 53 -8.71 2.95 -7.41
CA MET A 53 -7.84 2.47 -6.32
C MET A 53 -6.55 1.85 -6.86
N LYS A 54 -6.66 1.00 -7.89
CA LYS A 54 -5.48 0.45 -8.60
C LYS A 54 -4.60 1.55 -9.19
N PHE A 55 -5.20 2.61 -9.73
CA PHE A 55 -4.46 3.77 -10.21
C PHE A 55 -3.74 4.49 -9.06
N PHE A 56 -4.41 4.76 -7.94
CA PHE A 56 -3.81 5.40 -6.78
C PHE A 56 -2.63 4.59 -6.22
N LEU A 57 -2.74 3.26 -6.16
CA LEU A 57 -1.62 2.38 -5.82
C LEU A 57 -0.39 2.65 -6.70
N LYS A 58 -0.57 2.66 -8.02
CA LYS A 58 0.50 2.92 -9.00
C LYS A 58 1.04 4.35 -8.94
N LEU A 59 0.18 5.31 -8.60
CA LEU A 59 0.56 6.72 -8.40
C LEU A 59 1.46 6.86 -7.17
N LEU A 60 1.03 6.33 -6.03
CA LEU A 60 1.74 6.45 -4.76
C LEU A 60 3.08 5.71 -4.78
N GLN A 61 3.18 4.57 -5.49
CA GLN A 61 4.47 3.90 -5.74
C GLN A 61 5.52 4.79 -6.43
N LYS A 62 5.09 5.85 -7.14
CA LYS A 62 5.98 6.79 -7.83
C LYS A 62 6.03 8.17 -7.16
N ARG A 63 5.46 8.31 -5.97
CA ARG A 63 5.24 9.59 -5.28
C ARG A 63 6.52 10.41 -5.17
N GLU A 64 7.57 9.85 -4.58
CA GLU A 64 8.84 10.57 -4.35
C GLU A 64 9.45 11.08 -5.66
N TYR A 65 9.49 10.23 -6.68
CA TYR A 65 9.94 10.64 -8.02
C TYR A 65 9.11 11.80 -8.59
N ILE A 66 7.80 11.79 -8.39
CA ILE A 66 6.91 12.86 -8.86
C ILE A 66 7.14 14.14 -8.04
N LEU A 67 7.28 14.03 -6.71
CA LEU A 67 7.56 15.16 -5.84
C LEU A 67 8.89 15.84 -6.22
N ASP A 68 9.93 15.06 -6.48
CA ASP A 68 11.24 15.55 -6.92
C ASP A 68 11.15 16.23 -8.29
N LEU A 69 10.47 15.60 -9.26
CA LEU A 69 10.32 16.13 -10.62
C LEU A 69 9.62 17.49 -10.66
N PHE A 70 8.69 17.73 -9.72
CA PHE A 70 7.86 18.92 -9.67
C PHE A 70 8.19 19.88 -8.52
N ALA A 71 9.23 19.62 -7.71
CA ALA A 71 9.55 20.41 -6.50
C ALA A 71 9.71 21.92 -6.76
N ASN A 72 10.24 22.29 -7.93
CA ASN A 72 10.47 23.68 -8.34
C ASN A 72 9.58 24.11 -9.51
N GLN A 73 8.54 23.33 -9.83
CA GLN A 73 7.59 23.66 -10.88
C GLN A 73 6.32 24.22 -10.27
N ASN A 74 5.69 25.17 -10.97
CA ASN A 74 4.39 25.74 -10.56
C ASN A 74 3.26 25.32 -11.51
N ARG A 75 3.52 24.41 -12.45
CA ARG A 75 2.56 23.95 -13.46
C ARG A 75 2.94 22.58 -14.01
N GLY A 76 2.04 21.96 -14.77
CA GLY A 76 2.33 20.71 -15.50
C GLY A 76 1.94 19.42 -14.77
N LEU A 77 1.88 19.42 -13.44
CA LEU A 77 1.49 18.24 -12.65
C LEU A 77 0.10 17.68 -13.03
N SER A 78 -0.91 18.53 -13.26
CA SER A 78 -2.23 18.07 -13.72
C SER A 78 -2.17 17.38 -15.09
N GLU A 79 -1.36 17.89 -16.02
CA GLU A 79 -1.16 17.26 -17.34
C GLU A 79 -0.37 15.95 -17.23
N TYR A 80 0.60 15.90 -16.32
CA TYR A 80 1.31 14.66 -15.98
C TYR A 80 0.34 13.61 -15.44
N MET A 81 -0.56 13.98 -14.52
CA MET A 81 -1.59 13.06 -13.99
C MET A 81 -2.50 12.55 -15.10
N ARG A 82 -2.96 13.41 -16.02
CA ARG A 82 -3.74 12.98 -17.20
C ARG A 82 -3.00 11.93 -18.03
N LYS A 83 -1.72 12.17 -18.33
CA LYS A 83 -0.89 11.21 -19.09
C LYS A 83 -0.69 9.90 -18.33
N MET A 84 -0.48 9.96 -17.02
CA MET A 84 -0.29 8.78 -16.18
C MET A 84 -1.56 7.95 -16.08
N ILE A 85 -2.71 8.58 -15.89
CA ILE A 85 -4.04 7.95 -15.92
C ILE A 85 -4.28 7.29 -17.27
N ASN A 86 -4.06 8.00 -18.38
CA ASN A 86 -4.29 7.44 -19.71
C ASN A 86 -3.40 6.22 -19.99
N ARG A 87 -2.11 6.27 -19.60
CA ARG A 87 -1.23 5.09 -19.70
C ARG A 87 -1.74 3.93 -18.86
N PHE A 88 -2.17 4.19 -17.62
CA PHE A 88 -2.75 3.17 -16.77
C PHE A 88 -3.99 2.53 -17.39
N LEU A 89 -4.95 3.32 -17.90
CA LEU A 89 -6.16 2.79 -18.52
C LEU A 89 -5.86 2.00 -19.81
N ILE A 90 -4.86 2.40 -20.59
CA ILE A 90 -4.40 1.63 -21.75
C ILE A 90 -3.83 0.27 -21.31
N ASP A 91 -3.01 0.25 -20.25
CA ASP A 91 -2.46 -0.99 -19.70
C ASP A 91 -3.58 -1.94 -19.26
N GLU A 92 -4.56 -1.44 -18.51
CA GLU A 92 -5.72 -2.24 -18.05
C GLU A 92 -6.59 -2.72 -19.23
N LEU A 93 -6.75 -1.90 -20.27
CA LEU A 93 -7.47 -2.31 -21.48
C LEU A 93 -6.74 -3.44 -22.22
N ASN A 94 -5.41 -3.37 -22.28
CA ASN A 94 -4.59 -4.43 -22.88
C ASN A 94 -4.64 -5.71 -22.04
N LYS A 95 -4.60 -5.61 -20.70
CA LYS A 95 -4.78 -6.75 -19.80
C LYS A 95 -6.14 -7.41 -20.00
N ALA A 96 -7.22 -6.64 -19.98
CA ALA A 96 -8.58 -7.16 -20.20
C ALA A 96 -8.73 -7.85 -21.58
N ARG A 97 -8.08 -7.32 -22.62
CA ARG A 97 -8.02 -7.95 -23.97
C ARG A 97 -7.17 -9.21 -24.01
N SER A 98 -6.15 -9.33 -23.17
CA SER A 98 -5.32 -10.53 -23.07
C SER A 98 -5.97 -11.62 -22.21
N GLU A 99 -6.72 -11.22 -21.18
CA GLU A 99 -7.44 -12.10 -20.25
C GLU A 99 -8.75 -12.65 -20.86
N SER A 100 -9.24 -12.08 -21.97
CA SER A 100 -10.36 -12.67 -22.72
C SER A 100 -10.06 -14.03 -23.36
N ASN A 101 -8.85 -14.59 -23.15
CA ASN A 101 -8.48 -15.95 -23.57
C ASN A 101 -8.10 -16.92 -22.44
N PHE A 102 -8.01 -16.54 -21.15
CA PHE A 102 -7.70 -17.51 -20.08
C PHE A 102 -8.36 -17.18 -18.73
N LYS A 103 -8.85 -18.24 -18.06
CA LYS A 103 -9.57 -18.27 -16.78
C LYS A 103 -8.91 -17.41 -15.69
N LYS A 104 -9.76 -16.62 -15.02
CA LYS A 104 -9.48 -15.80 -13.81
C LYS A 104 -8.81 -16.62 -12.70
N VAL A 105 -7.70 -16.09 -12.17
CA VAL A 105 -7.21 -16.38 -10.82
C VAL A 105 -7.86 -15.37 -9.88
N SER A 106 -8.55 -15.85 -8.85
CA SER A 106 -9.26 -15.03 -7.86
C SER A 106 -8.27 -14.31 -6.94
N ILE A 107 -8.23 -12.99 -7.00
CA ILE A 107 -7.69 -12.15 -5.93
C ILE A 107 -8.81 -12.05 -4.88
N ASN A 108 -8.50 -12.28 -3.60
CA ASN A 108 -9.48 -12.24 -2.51
C ASN A 108 -10.11 -10.83 -2.39
N GLU A 109 -11.39 -10.75 -2.72
CA GLU A 109 -12.22 -9.54 -2.84
C GLU A 109 -12.57 -8.87 -1.49
N SER A 110 -12.19 -9.45 -0.35
CA SER A 110 -12.68 -9.01 0.98
C SER A 110 -11.89 -7.89 1.66
N LEU A 111 -10.93 -7.26 0.97
CA LEU A 111 -10.06 -6.21 1.55
C LEU A 111 -10.38 -4.80 1.05
N ILE A 112 -11.27 -4.65 0.06
CA ILE A 112 -11.56 -3.36 -0.59
C ILE A 112 -12.80 -2.66 0.02
N GLU A 113 -13.59 -3.37 0.82
CA GLU A 113 -14.76 -2.81 1.51
C GLU A 113 -14.44 -2.30 2.93
N LYS A 114 -13.67 -1.21 3.02
CA LYS A 114 -13.82 -0.27 4.13
C LYS A 114 -13.79 1.18 3.61
N THR A 115 -14.88 1.85 3.93
CA THR A 115 -15.27 3.20 3.52
C THR A 115 -14.13 4.21 3.70
N ILE A 116 -13.76 4.83 2.58
CA ILE A 116 -12.83 5.98 2.48
C ILE A 116 -13.37 7.12 3.33
N ASN A 117 -12.78 7.35 4.50
CA ASN A 117 -12.99 8.59 5.28
C ASN A 117 -11.67 9.26 5.70
N ASN A 118 -10.50 8.64 5.46
CA ASN A 118 -9.21 9.20 5.85
C ASN A 118 -8.07 8.80 4.87
N PRO A 119 -7.60 9.73 4.00
CA PRO A 119 -6.52 9.47 3.05
C PRO A 119 -5.20 9.01 3.70
N ILE A 120 -4.91 9.43 4.93
CA ILE A 120 -3.70 9.01 5.68
C ILE A 120 -3.80 7.54 6.06
N GLU A 121 -4.98 7.09 6.53
CA GLU A 121 -5.21 5.67 6.83
C GLU A 121 -5.10 4.81 5.58
N LEU A 122 -5.64 5.27 4.44
CA LEU A 122 -5.53 4.56 3.18
C LEU A 122 -4.06 4.45 2.71
N ILE A 123 -3.28 5.53 2.81
CA ILE A 123 -1.85 5.52 2.47
C ILE A 123 -1.10 4.53 3.39
N ASN A 124 -1.36 4.57 4.70
CA ASN A 124 -0.72 3.69 5.66
C ASN A 124 -1.08 2.22 5.44
N GLU A 125 -2.34 1.92 5.13
CA GLU A 125 -2.80 0.57 4.82
C GLU A 125 -2.07 0.01 3.59
N ILE A 126 -2.02 0.79 2.51
CA ILE A 126 -1.33 0.43 1.27
C ILE A 126 0.17 0.20 1.50
N GLU A 127 0.85 1.16 2.15
CA GLU A 127 2.28 1.05 2.40
C GLU A 127 2.58 -0.10 3.38
N ALA A 128 1.64 -0.43 4.28
CA ALA A 128 1.78 -1.54 5.23
C ALA A 128 1.66 -2.91 4.54
N TYR A 129 0.82 -3.03 3.50
CA TYR A 129 0.78 -4.24 2.66
C TYR A 129 2.07 -4.42 1.85
N ARG A 130 2.63 -3.34 1.29
CA ARG A 130 3.93 -3.39 0.61
C ARG A 130 5.04 -3.79 1.60
N LEU A 131 5.02 -3.25 2.82
CA LEU A 131 5.93 -3.68 3.88
C LEU A 131 5.77 -5.17 4.16
N ASN A 132 4.53 -5.68 4.25
CA ASN A 132 4.27 -7.11 4.46
C ASN A 132 4.90 -7.99 3.35
N GLU A 133 4.65 -7.68 2.08
CA GLU A 133 5.22 -8.44 0.95
C GLU A 133 6.74 -8.45 1.00
N LEU A 134 7.36 -7.29 1.26
CA LEU A 134 8.80 -7.19 1.34
C LEU A 134 9.38 -7.98 2.51
N LEU A 135 8.69 -7.98 3.66
CA LEU A 135 9.09 -8.80 4.80
C LEU A 135 8.96 -10.29 4.46
N GLU A 136 7.87 -10.72 3.81
CA GLU A 136 7.68 -12.10 3.33
C GLU A 136 8.78 -12.56 2.37
N GLU A 137 9.34 -11.66 1.55
CA GLU A 137 10.46 -11.97 0.66
C GLU A 137 11.82 -12.02 1.38
N ARG A 138 12.05 -11.13 2.35
CA ARG A 138 13.39 -10.92 2.95
C ARG A 138 13.59 -11.65 4.28
N LEU A 139 12.52 -12.09 4.92
CA LEU A 139 12.56 -12.79 6.20
C LEU A 139 12.34 -14.28 6.01
N THR A 140 13.08 -15.07 6.79
CA THR A 140 12.84 -16.51 6.86
C THR A 140 11.59 -16.80 7.69
N ASP A 141 11.04 -18.01 7.60
CA ASP A 141 9.94 -18.43 8.46
C ASP A 141 10.31 -18.37 9.95
N GLU A 142 11.58 -18.63 10.32
CA GLU A 142 12.05 -18.45 11.69
C GLU A 142 12.06 -16.98 12.12
N ASP A 143 12.49 -16.06 11.23
CA ASP A 143 12.44 -14.62 11.49
C ASP A 143 10.98 -14.15 11.69
N PHE A 144 10.04 -14.68 10.90
CA PHE A 144 8.61 -14.38 11.04
C PHE A 144 8.02 -14.89 12.36
N LYS A 145 8.35 -16.12 12.77
CA LYS A 145 7.95 -16.63 14.10
C LYS A 145 8.52 -15.75 15.22
N MET A 146 9.74 -15.25 15.06
CA MET A 146 10.37 -14.35 16.03
C MET A 146 9.66 -12.98 16.07
N LEU A 147 9.27 -12.46 14.92
CA LEU A 147 8.42 -11.26 14.79
C LEU A 147 7.10 -11.42 15.54
N CYS A 148 6.40 -12.54 15.34
CA CYS A 148 5.16 -12.85 16.06
C CYS A 148 5.41 -12.90 17.57
N TYR A 149 6.46 -13.59 18.01
CA TYR A 149 6.84 -13.64 19.42
C TYR A 149 7.11 -12.24 20.02
N ILE A 150 7.69 -11.33 19.25
CA ILE A 150 7.97 -9.96 19.71
C ILE A 150 6.68 -9.20 20.04
N ILE A 151 5.65 -9.33 19.19
CA ILE A 151 4.39 -8.56 19.32
C ILE A 151 3.39 -9.15 20.32
N ILE A 152 3.54 -10.41 20.74
CA ILE A 152 2.67 -10.97 21.78
C ILE A 152 2.97 -10.30 23.13
N GLU A 153 2.02 -9.51 23.61
CA GLU A 153 2.11 -8.81 24.90
C GLU A 153 1.64 -9.67 26.08
N ASN A 154 0.66 -10.54 25.85
CA ASN A 154 0.13 -11.41 26.89
C ASN A 154 1.19 -12.43 27.33
N LYS A 155 1.59 -12.39 28.61
CA LYS A 155 2.67 -13.25 29.15
C LYS A 155 2.37 -14.75 29.03
N LYS A 156 1.12 -15.15 29.21
CA LYS A 156 0.73 -16.56 29.16
C LYS A 156 0.80 -17.06 27.71
N GLU A 157 0.19 -16.34 26.79
CA GLU A 157 0.23 -16.63 25.36
C GLU A 157 1.67 -16.63 24.82
N LYS A 158 2.49 -15.66 25.25
CA LYS A 158 3.90 -15.57 24.87
C LYS A 158 4.67 -16.81 25.31
N SER A 159 4.40 -17.31 26.52
CA SER A 159 5.02 -18.53 27.04
C SER A 159 4.56 -19.78 26.29
N GLU A 160 3.28 -19.87 25.92
CA GLU A 160 2.74 -20.97 25.13
C GLU A 160 3.35 -20.98 23.72
N TYR A 161 3.50 -19.80 23.10
CA TYR A 161 4.15 -19.62 21.80
C TYR A 161 5.63 -20.00 21.85
N GLU A 162 6.35 -19.58 22.91
CA GLU A 162 7.75 -19.97 23.15
C GLU A 162 7.90 -21.49 23.25
N GLN A 163 7.04 -22.17 23.99
CA GLN A 163 7.06 -23.63 24.10
C GLN A 163 6.70 -24.34 22.79
N LYS A 164 5.88 -23.73 21.93
CA LYS A 164 5.48 -24.33 20.66
C LYS A 164 6.57 -24.23 19.59
N TYR A 165 7.26 -23.10 19.51
CA TYR A 165 8.16 -22.80 18.38
C TYR A 165 9.64 -22.64 18.75
N PHE A 166 9.96 -22.48 20.04
CA PHE A 166 11.30 -22.12 20.54
C PHE A 166 11.71 -22.93 21.78
N ASN A 167 11.16 -24.12 21.97
CA ASN A 167 11.43 -24.95 23.16
C ASN A 167 12.85 -25.52 23.22
N ASP A 168 13.54 -25.56 22.09
CA ASP A 168 14.86 -26.14 21.89
C ASP A 168 15.98 -25.10 22.00
N ILE A 169 15.65 -23.82 22.21
CA ILE A 169 16.62 -22.73 22.34
C ILE A 169 16.68 -22.17 23.76
N SER A 170 17.90 -21.81 24.20
CA SER A 170 18.08 -21.16 25.50
C SER A 170 17.53 -19.74 25.50
N LYS A 171 17.15 -19.22 26.67
CA LYS A 171 16.65 -17.84 26.82
C LYS A 171 17.64 -16.79 26.30
N ASP A 172 18.93 -17.00 26.51
CA ASP A 172 20.00 -16.14 25.98
C ASP A 172 20.07 -16.17 24.44
N ALA A 173 19.93 -17.36 23.85
CA ALA A 173 19.90 -17.51 22.39
C ALA A 173 18.65 -16.86 21.79
N LEU A 174 17.49 -17.04 22.44
CA LEU A 174 16.23 -16.40 22.09
C LEU A 174 16.35 -14.87 22.13
N TYR A 175 16.89 -14.32 23.22
CA TYR A 175 17.14 -12.87 23.34
C TYR A 175 18.05 -12.34 22.21
N LYS A 176 19.16 -13.05 21.91
CA LYS A 176 20.05 -12.67 20.81
C LYS A 176 19.38 -12.79 19.43
N ARG A 177 18.45 -13.72 19.24
CA ARG A 177 17.66 -13.83 18.00
C ARG A 177 16.68 -12.66 17.89
N VAL A 178 16.00 -12.27 18.96
CA VAL A 178 15.13 -11.09 19.00
C VAL A 178 15.89 -9.82 18.58
N GLN A 179 17.09 -9.60 19.11
CA GLN A 179 17.89 -8.41 18.74
C GLN A 179 18.26 -8.42 17.25
N ARG A 180 18.73 -9.56 16.72
CA ARG A 180 19.07 -9.70 15.29
C ARG A 180 17.88 -9.43 14.37
N VAL A 181 16.70 -9.92 14.72
CA VAL A 181 15.48 -9.68 13.93
C VAL A 181 15.09 -8.20 13.99
N LYS A 182 15.17 -7.55 15.16
CA LYS A 182 14.92 -6.10 15.28
C LYS A 182 15.88 -5.27 14.43
N GLU A 183 17.16 -5.63 14.38
CA GLU A 183 18.14 -4.96 13.53
C GLU A 183 17.84 -5.17 12.04
N LYS A 184 17.50 -6.41 11.65
CA LYS A 184 17.12 -6.75 10.27
C LYS A 184 15.89 -5.96 9.82
N LEU A 185 14.86 -5.85 10.67
CA LEU A 185 13.67 -5.06 10.42
C LEU A 185 13.99 -3.57 10.26
N ARG A 186 14.78 -3.00 11.17
CA ARG A 186 15.21 -1.60 11.08
C ARG A 186 15.92 -1.34 9.76
N LYS A 187 16.79 -2.26 9.32
CA LYS A 187 17.49 -2.15 8.04
C LYS A 187 16.51 -2.11 6.86
N ILE A 188 15.55 -3.05 6.81
CA ILE A 188 14.55 -3.10 5.74
C ILE A 188 13.69 -1.83 5.72
N ILE A 189 13.20 -1.39 6.89
CA ILE A 189 12.36 -0.19 7.02
C ILE A 189 13.11 1.06 6.54
N ASN A 190 14.38 1.21 6.94
CA ASN A 190 15.19 2.37 6.60
C ASN A 190 15.63 2.37 5.12
N GLU A 191 15.98 1.22 4.55
CA GLU A 191 16.36 1.11 3.13
C GLU A 191 15.21 1.55 2.20
N GLU A 192 13.99 1.21 2.58
CA GLU A 192 12.80 1.43 1.75
C GLU A 192 12.02 2.69 2.14
N HIS A 193 12.51 3.42 3.15
CA HIS A 193 11.99 4.70 3.62
C HIS A 193 10.50 4.65 4.03
N PHE A 194 10.06 3.54 4.65
CA PHE A 194 8.67 3.44 5.14
C PHE A 194 8.40 4.44 6.26
N ALA A 195 7.23 5.09 6.20
CA ALA A 195 6.80 6.02 7.22
C ALA A 195 6.54 5.31 8.57
N LYS A 196 6.73 6.03 9.68
CA LYS A 196 6.51 5.47 11.03
C LYS A 196 5.07 4.98 11.21
N ASP A 197 4.10 5.73 10.70
CA ASP A 197 2.67 5.41 10.84
C ASP A 197 2.29 4.17 10.03
N THR A 198 2.94 3.94 8.89
CA THR A 198 2.83 2.70 8.12
C THR A 198 3.33 1.49 8.89
N VAL A 199 4.50 1.61 9.51
CA VAL A 199 5.07 0.53 10.33
C VAL A 199 4.14 0.24 11.51
N HIS A 200 3.59 1.28 12.14
CA HIS A 200 2.64 1.13 13.23
C HIS A 200 1.36 0.42 12.77
N TYR A 201 0.77 0.87 11.66
CA TYR A 201 -0.40 0.24 11.07
C TYR A 201 -0.16 -1.24 10.76
N TYR A 202 0.98 -1.58 10.17
CA TYR A 202 1.37 -2.96 9.89
C TYR A 202 1.38 -3.82 11.15
N LEU A 203 2.03 -3.35 12.21
CA LEU A 203 2.19 -4.08 13.47
C LEU A 203 0.85 -4.30 14.18
N GLU A 204 -0.09 -3.36 14.07
CA GLU A 204 -1.38 -3.44 14.75
C GLU A 204 -2.47 -4.17 13.96
N ASN A 205 -2.45 -4.07 12.63
CA ASN A 205 -3.58 -4.51 11.80
C ASN A 205 -3.26 -5.71 10.90
N ILE A 206 -2.03 -5.82 10.39
CA ILE A 206 -1.66 -6.86 9.41
C ILE A 206 -0.94 -8.01 10.09
N LEU A 207 0.13 -7.73 10.83
CA LEU A 207 0.98 -8.76 11.44
C LEU A 207 0.21 -9.71 12.39
N PRO A 208 -0.71 -9.25 13.26
CA PRO A 208 -1.45 -10.15 14.15
C PRO A 208 -2.26 -11.20 13.39
N THR A 209 -2.95 -10.80 12.32
CA THR A 209 -3.74 -11.72 11.49
C THR A 209 -2.90 -12.80 10.81
N LYS A 210 -1.62 -12.51 10.54
CA LYS A 210 -0.66 -13.46 9.96
C LYS A 210 -0.11 -14.40 11.02
N CYS A 211 0.13 -13.90 12.22
CA CYS A 211 0.61 -14.69 13.36
C CYS A 211 -0.44 -15.70 13.86
N GLU A 212 -1.74 -15.41 13.71
CA GLU A 212 -2.82 -16.35 14.03
C GLU A 212 -3.01 -17.45 12.96
N ARG A 213 -2.61 -17.20 11.71
CA ARG A 213 -2.80 -18.12 10.57
C ARG A 213 -1.64 -19.12 10.36
N ARG A 214 -0.54 -19.03 11.11
CA ARG A 214 0.68 -19.85 10.98
C ARG A 214 1.08 -20.47 12.33
#